data_AF-A0A7W0VME6-F1
#
_entry.id   AF-A0A7W0VME6-F1
#
_cell.length_a   1.000
_cell.length_b   1.000
_cell.length_c   1.000
_cell.angle_alpha   90.00
_cell.angle_beta   90.00
_cell.angle_gamma   90.00
#
_symmetry.space_group_name_H-M   'P 1'
#
loop_
_entity.id
_entity.type
_entity.pdbx_description
1 polymer ?
#
loop_
_entity_poly.entity_id
_entity_poly.type
_entity_poly.pdbx_seq_one_letter_code
_entity_poly.pdbx_strand_id
1 'polypeptide(L)'
;MSDNRRAARLVVNSPAIVESIGQVPMTLHPNLAAVFKRVEADASTIGKRFPAVVRDLSTNGAFISGPTLPLLSRVAVKFDIRGLGSVDAVGWVLWQRTDDCELPSEHGMVTLPKGIGVMFESIPLETRAAIATLVAKQ
;
A
#
# COMPACT_ATOMS: atom_id res chain seq x y z
N MET A 1 12.24 -18.30 8.54
CA MET A 1 11.66 -18.18 7.18
C MET A 1 12.54 -17.23 6.39
N SER A 2 13.02 -17.61 5.21
CA SER A 2 13.82 -16.70 4.36
C SER A 2 12.92 -15.57 3.86
N ASP A 3 13.38 -14.32 3.98
CA ASP A 3 12.66 -13.18 3.43
C ASP A 3 12.84 -13.16 1.90
N ASN A 4 11.83 -13.64 1.18
CA ASN A 4 11.82 -13.69 -0.29
C ASN A 4 11.40 -12.35 -0.93
N ARG A 5 11.37 -11.26 -0.16
CA ARG A 5 11.00 -9.93 -0.67
C ARG A 5 12.11 -9.37 -1.55
N ARG A 6 11.73 -8.85 -2.72
CA ARG A 6 12.66 -8.23 -3.68
C ARG A 6 13.19 -6.86 -3.25
N ALA A 7 12.53 -6.18 -2.32
CA ALA A 7 12.90 -4.85 -1.86
C ALA A 7 12.92 -4.84 -0.34
N ALA A 8 14.04 -4.35 0.21
CA ALA A 8 14.15 -4.09 1.64
C ALA A 8 13.15 -3.01 2.07
N ARG A 9 12.71 -3.09 3.34
CA ARG A 9 11.64 -2.26 3.89
C ARG A 9 12.15 -1.42 5.05
N LEU A 10 11.86 -0.14 4.99
CA LEU A 10 12.07 0.82 6.07
C LEU A 10 10.88 0.74 7.03
N VAL A 11 11.14 0.45 8.30
CA VAL A 11 10.13 0.54 9.37
C VAL A 11 9.85 2.01 9.67
N VAL A 12 8.58 2.38 9.68
CA VAL A 12 8.12 3.74 10.01
C VAL A 12 6.90 3.69 10.90
N ASN A 13 6.51 4.85 11.42
CA ASN A 13 5.26 5.00 12.14
C ASN A 13 4.65 6.35 11.76
N SER A 14 4.04 6.40 10.57
CA SER A 14 3.55 7.66 9.99
C SER A 14 2.02 7.66 9.88
N PRO A 15 1.32 8.63 10.52
CA PRO A 15 -0.09 8.85 10.29
C PRO A 15 -0.38 9.08 8.80
N ALA A 16 -1.45 8.48 8.32
CA ALA A 16 -1.83 8.52 6.92
C ALA A 16 -3.34 8.71 6.75
N ILE A 17 -3.71 9.24 5.59
CA ILE A 17 -5.07 9.21 5.08
C ILE A 17 -5.09 8.27 3.89
N VAL A 18 -5.98 7.27 3.93
CA VAL A 18 -6.22 6.33 2.84
C VAL A 18 -7.58 6.61 2.24
N GLU A 19 -7.66 6.64 0.92
CA GLU A 19 -8.90 6.79 0.17
C GLU A 19 -8.99 5.73 -0.93
N SER A 20 -10.11 5.02 -1.02
CA SER A 20 -10.38 4.12 -2.14
C SER A 20 -10.90 4.94 -3.32
N ILE A 21 -10.11 5.02 -4.39
CA ILE A 21 -10.36 5.94 -5.52
C ILE A 21 -10.96 5.25 -6.75
N GLY A 22 -11.08 3.92 -6.73
CA GLY A 22 -11.57 3.13 -7.86
C GLY A 22 -10.64 3.18 -9.08
N GLN A 23 -11.08 2.52 -10.16
CA GLN A 23 -10.41 2.55 -11.45
C GLN A 23 -10.95 3.66 -12.34
N VAL A 24 -10.07 4.29 -13.11
CA VAL A 24 -10.48 5.24 -14.16
C VAL A 24 -11.24 4.47 -15.24
N PRO A 25 -12.47 4.90 -15.60
CA PRO A 25 -13.21 4.34 -16.72
C PRO A 25 -12.41 4.46 -18.02
N MET A 26 -12.40 3.39 -18.82
CA MET A 26 -11.74 3.37 -20.12
C MET A 26 -12.76 3.15 -21.23
N THR A 27 -12.81 4.07 -22.18
CA THR A 27 -13.57 3.86 -23.43
C THR A 27 -12.66 3.19 -24.44
N LEU A 28 -12.95 1.93 -24.79
CA LEU A 28 -12.17 1.15 -25.74
C LEU A 28 -12.87 1.11 -27.09
N HIS A 29 -12.09 1.16 -28.18
CA HIS A 29 -12.60 0.84 -29.52
C HIS A 29 -13.14 -0.60 -29.53
N PRO A 30 -14.24 -0.92 -30.25
CA PRO A 30 -14.87 -2.24 -30.22
C PRO A 30 -13.91 -3.41 -30.50
N ASN A 31 -13.04 -3.28 -31.51
CA ASN A 31 -12.04 -4.31 -31.84
C ASN A 31 -11.07 -4.60 -30.67
N LEU A 32 -10.70 -3.57 -29.91
CA LEU A 32 -9.84 -3.74 -28.74
C LEU A 32 -10.62 -4.32 -27.56
N ALA A 33 -11.84 -3.83 -27.32
CA ALA A 33 -12.72 -4.34 -26.26
C ALA A 33 -12.93 -5.87 -26.38
N ALA A 34 -12.99 -6.40 -27.59
CA ALA A 34 -13.14 -7.84 -27.84
C ALA A 34 -11.96 -8.71 -27.38
N VAL A 35 -10.76 -8.13 -27.25
CA VAL A 35 -9.53 -8.86 -26.90
C VAL A 35 -8.88 -8.35 -25.61
N PHE A 36 -9.39 -7.27 -25.04
CA PHE A 36 -8.84 -6.63 -23.85
C PHE A 36 -9.27 -7.37 -22.58
N LYS A 37 -8.33 -7.60 -21.67
CA LYS A 37 -8.57 -8.14 -20.33
C LYS A 37 -7.92 -7.23 -19.30
N ARG A 38 -8.66 -6.91 -18.25
CA ARG A 38 -8.19 -6.08 -17.14
C ARG A 38 -8.61 -6.72 -15.83
N VAL A 39 -7.78 -6.53 -14.81
CA VAL A 39 -8.19 -6.79 -13.44
C VAL A 39 -9.21 -5.74 -13.04
N GLU A 40 -10.40 -6.16 -12.62
CA GLU A 40 -11.42 -5.25 -12.10
C GLU A 40 -11.11 -4.91 -10.63
N ALA A 41 -11.11 -3.63 -10.29
CA ALA A 41 -11.03 -3.22 -8.90
C ALA A 41 -12.36 -3.50 -8.21
N ASP A 42 -12.29 -3.86 -6.93
CA ASP A 42 -13.50 -3.88 -6.11
C ASP A 42 -14.06 -2.45 -5.97
N ALA A 43 -15.30 -2.27 -6.42
CA ALA A 43 -15.99 -0.99 -6.43
C ALA A 43 -16.81 -0.70 -5.15
N SER A 44 -16.96 -1.69 -4.24
CA SER A 44 -17.82 -1.60 -3.05
C SER A 44 -17.38 -0.54 -2.03
N THR A 45 -16.15 -0.07 -2.15
CA THR A 45 -15.53 0.88 -1.22
C THR A 45 -15.11 2.20 -1.83
N ILE A 46 -15.40 2.45 -3.11
CA ILE A 46 -14.99 3.71 -3.76
C ILE A 46 -15.55 4.91 -2.99
N GLY A 47 -14.70 5.92 -2.79
CA GLY A 47 -14.98 7.12 -2.01
C GLY A 47 -14.82 6.94 -0.50
N LYS A 48 -14.61 5.71 0.01
CA LYS A 48 -14.28 5.52 1.43
C LYS A 48 -12.92 6.11 1.73
N ARG A 49 -12.88 7.00 2.73
CA ARG A 49 -11.68 7.69 3.20
C ARG A 49 -11.56 7.54 4.71
N PHE A 50 -10.37 7.17 5.20
CA PHE A 50 -10.16 6.89 6.61
C PHE A 50 -8.72 7.18 7.07
N PRO A 51 -8.53 7.52 8.36
CA PRO A 51 -7.20 7.61 8.96
C PRO A 51 -6.60 6.21 9.16
N ALA A 52 -5.30 6.11 8.94
CA ALA A 52 -4.52 4.88 9.09
C ALA A 52 -3.07 5.22 9.48
N VAL A 53 -2.20 4.21 9.56
CA VAL A 53 -0.78 4.40 9.88
C VAL A 53 0.08 3.55 8.94
N VAL A 54 1.00 4.19 8.21
CA VAL A 54 2.06 3.49 7.49
C VAL A 54 3.05 2.95 8.52
N ARG A 55 3.22 1.63 8.55
CA ARG A 55 4.10 0.92 9.50
C ARG A 55 5.42 0.49 8.89
N ASP A 56 5.43 0.27 7.60
CA ASP A 56 6.65 0.08 6.84
C ASP A 56 6.44 0.50 5.39
N LEU A 57 7.55 0.79 4.71
CA LEU A 57 7.55 1.11 3.30
C LEU A 57 8.79 0.55 2.59
N SER A 58 8.66 0.39 1.29
CA SER A 58 9.73 0.07 0.36
C SER A 58 9.58 0.96 -0.87
N THR A 59 10.53 0.86 -1.79
CA THR A 59 10.42 1.53 -3.10
C THR A 59 9.18 1.10 -3.89
N ASN A 60 8.61 -0.07 -3.58
CA ASN A 60 7.51 -0.67 -4.34
C ASN A 60 6.16 -0.63 -3.64
N GLY A 61 6.11 -0.39 -2.33
CA GLY A 61 4.86 -0.48 -1.59
C GLY A 61 5.01 -0.36 -0.09
N ALA A 62 3.88 -0.33 0.61
CA ALA A 62 3.78 -0.08 2.05
C ALA A 62 2.84 -1.07 2.74
N PHE A 63 3.10 -1.34 4.01
CA PHE A 63 2.09 -1.90 4.90
C PHE A 63 1.45 -0.76 5.70
N ILE A 64 0.12 -0.72 5.67
CA ILE A 64 -0.68 0.30 6.31
C ILE A 64 -1.62 -0.37 7.30
N SER A 65 -1.45 -0.09 8.59
CA SER A 65 -2.37 -0.59 9.63
C SER A 65 -3.58 0.32 9.76
N GLY A 66 -4.77 -0.25 9.92
CA GLY A 66 -6.03 0.50 10.02
C GLY A 66 -7.22 -0.31 9.50
N PRO A 67 -8.35 0.35 9.18
CA PRO A 67 -9.45 -0.28 8.47
C PRO A 67 -8.99 -0.96 7.18
N THR A 68 -9.60 -2.09 6.85
CA THR A 68 -9.28 -2.85 5.64
C THR A 68 -10.11 -2.39 4.45
N LEU A 69 -9.57 -2.67 3.26
CA LEU A 69 -10.24 -2.51 1.98
C LEU A 69 -10.17 -3.85 1.24
N PRO A 70 -11.15 -4.15 0.37
CA PRO A 70 -11.10 -5.34 -0.46
C PRO A 70 -9.79 -5.48 -1.24
N LEU A 71 -9.45 -6.72 -1.58
CA LEU A 71 -8.32 -6.98 -2.47
C LEU A 71 -8.57 -6.31 -3.82
N LEU A 72 -7.49 -5.84 -4.44
CA LEU A 72 -7.50 -5.12 -5.71
C LEU A 72 -8.24 -3.78 -5.67
N SER A 73 -8.61 -3.26 -4.50
CA SER A 73 -8.99 -1.86 -4.39
C SER A 73 -7.81 -0.97 -4.77
N ARG A 74 -8.08 0.02 -5.65
CA ARG A 74 -7.14 1.09 -5.96
C ARG A 74 -7.29 2.20 -4.94
N VAL A 75 -6.17 2.63 -4.36
CA VAL A 75 -6.15 3.56 -3.22
C VAL A 75 -5.21 4.73 -3.47
N ALA A 76 -5.60 5.91 -3.02
CA ALA A 76 -4.70 7.02 -2.77
C ALA A 76 -4.30 7.00 -1.29
N VAL A 77 -3.03 7.26 -1.01
CA VAL A 77 -2.46 7.29 0.33
C VAL A 77 -1.64 8.57 0.48
N LYS A 78 -1.96 9.36 1.50
CA LYS A 78 -1.22 10.56 1.86
C LYS A 78 -0.63 10.42 3.26
N PHE A 79 0.67 10.66 3.42
CA PHE A 79 1.39 10.53 4.68
C PHE A 79 2.70 11.33 4.65
N ASP A 80 3.31 11.56 5.82
CA ASP A 80 4.59 12.26 5.91
C ASP A 80 5.75 11.30 6.21
N ILE A 81 6.91 11.50 5.59
CA ILE A 81 8.15 10.82 5.98
C ILE A 81 9.08 11.85 6.61
N ARG A 82 9.57 11.56 7.83
CA ARG A 82 10.53 12.42 8.52
C ARG A 82 11.77 12.64 7.64
N GLY A 83 12.04 13.89 7.31
CA GLY A 83 13.18 14.30 6.46
C GLY A 83 12.90 14.33 4.96
N LEU A 84 11.74 13.83 4.50
CA LEU A 84 11.32 13.89 3.09
C LEU A 84 10.09 14.78 2.90
N GLY A 85 9.22 14.89 3.91
CA GLY A 85 7.98 15.66 3.85
C GLY A 85 6.78 14.82 3.41
N SER A 86 5.76 15.49 2.86
CA SER A 86 4.50 14.89 2.43
C SER A 86 4.69 14.00 1.20
N VAL A 87 4.11 12.82 1.26
CA VAL A 87 4.08 11.82 0.20
C VAL A 87 2.64 11.57 -0.19
N ASP A 88 2.37 11.71 -1.49
CA ASP A 88 1.12 11.32 -2.13
C ASP A 88 1.41 10.11 -3.04
N ALA A 89 0.79 8.97 -2.76
CA ALA A 89 0.97 7.74 -3.51
C ALA A 89 -0.37 7.16 -3.96
N VAL A 90 -0.37 6.49 -5.11
CA VAL A 90 -1.48 5.67 -5.59
C VAL A 90 -1.02 4.22 -5.67
N GLY A 91 -1.85 3.28 -5.24
CA GLY A 91 -1.51 1.87 -5.25
C GLY A 91 -2.68 0.92 -5.22
N TRP A 92 -2.35 -0.37 -5.18
CA TRP A 92 -3.27 -1.49 -5.19
C TRP A 92 -3.15 -2.28 -3.90
N VAL A 93 -4.28 -2.59 -3.28
CA VAL A 93 -4.34 -3.52 -2.15
C VAL A 93 -4.11 -4.93 -2.68
N LEU A 94 -2.95 -5.53 -2.35
CA LEU A 94 -2.59 -6.88 -2.82
C LEU A 94 -2.82 -7.96 -1.77
N TRP A 95 -2.84 -7.58 -0.50
CA TRP A 95 -3.17 -8.47 0.62
C TRP A 95 -3.72 -7.66 1.79
N GLN A 96 -4.41 -8.34 2.70
CA GLN A 96 -4.94 -7.73 3.91
C GLN A 96 -4.82 -8.68 5.11
N ARG A 97 -4.70 -8.10 6.31
CA ARG A 97 -4.98 -8.74 7.59
C ARG A 97 -6.29 -8.17 8.10
N THR A 98 -7.32 -9.00 8.20
CA THR A 98 -8.67 -8.57 8.61
C THR A 98 -8.73 -8.22 10.10
N ASP A 99 -7.91 -8.90 10.90
CA ASP A 99 -7.81 -8.71 12.34
C ASP A 99 -6.36 -8.68 12.82
N ASP A 100 -6.17 -8.16 14.03
CA ASP A 100 -4.90 -8.26 14.73
C ASP A 100 -4.64 -9.74 15.03
N CYS A 101 -3.40 -10.17 14.91
CA CYS A 101 -3.01 -11.53 15.25
C CYS A 101 -1.77 -11.55 16.14
N GLU A 102 -1.62 -12.61 16.94
CA GLU A 102 -0.44 -12.82 17.76
C GLU A 102 0.41 -13.93 17.17
N LEU A 103 1.71 -13.69 17.08
CA LEU A 103 2.67 -14.70 16.65
C LEU A 103 3.73 -14.93 17.72
N PRO A 104 4.22 -16.16 17.90
CA PRO A 104 5.42 -16.41 18.68
C PRO A 104 6.63 -15.72 18.06
N SER A 105 7.46 -15.09 18.88
CA SER A 105 8.76 -14.52 18.54
C SER A 105 9.82 -14.93 19.57
N GLU A 106 11.09 -14.70 19.27
CA GLU A 106 12.22 -14.99 20.18
C GLU A 106 12.14 -14.21 21.51
N HIS A 107 11.35 -13.13 21.56
CA HIS A 107 11.16 -12.28 22.75
C HIS A 107 9.75 -12.42 23.38
N GLY A 108 8.96 -13.44 22.98
CA GLY A 108 7.59 -13.65 23.45
C GLY A 108 6.55 -13.49 22.34
N MET A 109 5.30 -13.22 22.69
CA MET A 109 4.22 -12.99 21.70
C MET A 109 4.35 -11.59 21.11
N VAL A 110 4.30 -11.49 19.77
CA VAL A 110 4.23 -10.21 19.06
C VAL A 110 2.85 -10.02 18.44
N THR A 111 2.25 -8.87 18.69
CA THR A 111 0.97 -8.49 18.06
C THR A 111 1.24 -7.85 16.69
N LEU A 112 0.61 -8.44 15.70
CA LEU A 112 0.65 -8.08 14.30
C LEU A 112 -0.66 -7.36 13.95
N PRO A 113 -0.64 -6.06 13.66
CA PRO A 113 -1.86 -5.28 13.49
C PRO A 113 -2.58 -5.61 12.18
N LYS A 114 -3.91 -5.51 12.20
CA LYS A 114 -4.76 -5.52 11.01
C LYS A 114 -4.40 -4.39 10.06
N GLY A 115 -4.73 -4.58 8.78
CA GLY A 115 -4.50 -3.56 7.75
C GLY A 115 -4.26 -4.16 6.37
N ILE A 116 -3.65 -3.36 5.50
CA ILE A 116 -3.51 -3.65 4.08
C ILE A 116 -2.07 -3.54 3.61
N GLY A 117 -1.68 -4.42 2.69
CA GLY A 117 -0.45 -4.32 1.92
C GLY A 117 -0.73 -3.67 0.58
N VAL A 118 -0.12 -2.51 0.35
CA VAL A 118 -0.30 -1.71 -0.87
C VAL A 118 0.93 -1.80 -1.74
N MET A 119 0.74 -2.12 -3.01
CA MET A 119 1.75 -1.96 -4.07
C MET A 119 1.56 -0.61 -4.76
N PHE A 120 2.61 0.20 -4.82
CA PHE A 120 2.55 1.51 -5.46
C PHE A 120 2.47 1.38 -6.98
N GLU A 121 1.37 1.88 -7.54
CA GLU A 121 1.22 2.16 -8.97
C GLU A 121 1.97 3.44 -9.32
N SER A 122 1.79 4.49 -8.52
CA SER A 122 2.39 5.80 -8.72
C SER A 122 2.83 6.40 -7.39
N ILE A 123 4.05 6.95 -7.38
CA ILE A 123 4.64 7.71 -6.28
C ILE A 123 5.67 8.64 -6.93
N PRO A 124 5.86 9.89 -6.45
CA PRO A 124 6.84 10.79 -7.03
C PRO A 124 8.24 10.15 -7.09
N LEU A 125 8.97 10.41 -8.17
CA LEU A 125 10.24 9.75 -8.45
C LEU A 125 11.30 10.10 -7.39
N GLU A 126 11.33 11.37 -6.99
CA GLU A 126 12.16 11.90 -5.92
C GLU A 126 11.87 11.21 -4.58
N THR A 127 10.60 10.96 -4.26
CA THR A 127 10.21 10.20 -3.08
C THR A 127 10.70 8.77 -3.19
N ARG A 128 10.52 8.11 -4.34
CA ARG A 128 10.99 6.72 -4.56
C ARG A 128 12.50 6.61 -4.37
N ALA A 129 13.27 7.56 -4.94
CA ALA A 129 14.73 7.61 -4.81
C ALA A 129 15.18 7.88 -3.36
N ALA A 130 14.49 8.78 -2.66
CA ALA A 130 14.77 9.07 -1.27
C ALA A 130 14.46 7.87 -0.36
N ILE A 131 13.36 7.15 -0.59
CA ILE A 131 13.06 5.88 0.11
C ILE A 131 14.16 4.86 -0.16
N ALA A 132 14.59 4.69 -1.41
CA ALA A 132 15.67 3.76 -1.76
C ALA A 132 16.97 4.10 -0.99
N THR A 133 17.28 5.39 -0.89
CA THR A 133 18.46 5.89 -0.16
C THR A 133 18.35 5.63 1.35
N LEU A 134 17.17 5.82 1.94
CA LEU A 134 16.95 5.53 3.36
C LEU A 134 17.06 4.04 3.66
N VAL A 135 16.49 3.19 2.80
CA VAL A 135 16.56 1.74 2.92
C VAL A 135 18.02 1.25 2.82
N ALA A 136 18.83 1.83 1.93
CA ALA A 136 20.24 1.45 1.77
C ALA A 136 21.14 1.89 2.94
N LYS A 137 20.66 2.76 3.83
CA LYS A 137 21.38 3.24 5.02
C LYS A 137 21.07 2.45 6.30
N GLN A 138 20.10 1.53 6.26
CA GLN A 138 19.80 0.61 7.36
C GLN A 138 20.74 -0.59 7.33
#